data_AF-A0A3C2BAU4-F1
#
_entry.id   AF-A0A3C2BAU4-F1
#
_cell.length_a   1.000
_cell.length_b   1.000
_cell.length_c   1.000
_cell.angle_alpha   90.00
_cell.angle_beta   90.00
_cell.angle_gamma   90.00
#
_symmetry.space_group_name_H-M   'P 1'
#
loop_
_entity.id
_entity.type
_entity.pdbx_description
1 polymer ?
#
loop_
_entity_poly.entity_id
_entity_poly.type
_entity_poly.pdbx_seq_one_letter_code
_entity_poly.pdbx_strand_id
1 'polypeptide(L)'
;MSEPEIVLDRSTYKAVKAMDRQKMEQWINNVYISGLNDASGDGVSMEELQNTIAKVEGIDETRLKAIMQAIGKLYKSKKHE
;
A
#
# COMPACT_ATOMS: atom_id res chain seq x y z
N MET A 1 -15.66 -14.25 7.62
CA MET A 1 -16.18 -12.95 8.06
C MET A 1 -16.69 -12.24 6.82
N SER A 2 -17.92 -11.75 6.81
CA SER A 2 -18.48 -10.98 5.68
C SER A 2 -17.81 -9.61 5.62
N GLU A 3 -17.42 -9.17 4.42
CA GLU A 3 -16.91 -7.81 4.21
C GLU A 3 -17.95 -6.77 4.66
N PRO A 4 -17.52 -5.65 5.27
CA PRO A 4 -18.44 -4.59 5.66
C PRO A 4 -19.08 -3.97 4.41
N GLU A 5 -20.41 -4.05 4.32
CA GLU A 5 -21.18 -3.41 3.26
C GLU A 5 -21.13 -1.88 3.43
N ILE A 6 -20.65 -1.16 2.42
CA ILE A 6 -20.65 0.30 2.44
C ILE A 6 -22.08 0.79 2.23
N VAL A 7 -22.74 1.19 3.31
CA VAL A 7 -24.08 1.78 3.26
C VAL A 7 -23.97 3.30 3.08
N LEU A 8 -24.43 3.80 1.93
CA LEU A 8 -24.52 5.24 1.69
C LEU A 8 -25.73 5.83 2.42
N ASP A 9 -25.47 6.72 3.37
CA ASP A 9 -26.53 7.52 3.96
C ASP A 9 -27.14 8.50 2.93
N ARG A 10 -28.35 8.98 3.23
CA ARG A 10 -29.12 9.85 2.31
C ARG A 10 -28.41 11.18 2.01
N SER A 11 -27.64 11.73 2.94
CA SER A 11 -26.86 12.95 2.73
C SER A 11 -25.71 12.72 1.75
N THR A 12 -24.96 11.64 1.96
CA THR A 12 -23.82 11.24 1.13
C THR A 12 -24.28 10.93 -0.29
N TYR A 13 -25.39 10.20 -0.46
CA TYR A 13 -25.98 9.95 -1.78
C TYR A 13 -26.34 11.24 -2.53
N LYS A 14 -26.96 12.20 -1.86
CA LYS A 14 -27.29 13.51 -2.46
C LYS A 14 -26.05 14.31 -2.83
N ALA A 15 -25.02 14.27 -1.98
CA ALA A 15 -23.77 14.97 -2.24
C ALA A 15 -23.06 14.42 -3.49
N VAL A 16 -22.97 13.09 -3.63
CA VAL A 16 -22.40 12.44 -4.81
C VAL A 16 -23.21 12.77 -6.07
N LYS A 17 -24.55 12.73 -5.99
CA LYS A 17 -25.42 13.06 -7.12
C LYS A 17 -25.32 14.52 -7.58
N ALA A 18 -24.95 15.43 -6.69
CA ALA A 18 -24.82 16.85 -6.99
C ALA A 18 -23.44 17.25 -7.54
N MET A 19 -22.50 16.30 -7.66
CA MET A 19 -21.16 16.59 -8.18
C MET A 19 -21.23 16.99 -9.66
N ASP A 20 -20.55 18.08 -9.99
CA ASP A 20 -20.22 18.41 -11.38
C ASP A 20 -19.10 17.48 -11.90
N ARG A 21 -18.85 17.53 -13.20
CA ARG A 21 -17.90 16.65 -13.88
C ARG A 21 -16.50 16.69 -13.25
N GLN A 22 -15.99 17.87 -12.90
CA GLN A 22 -14.65 18.02 -12.33
C GLN A 22 -14.56 17.39 -10.94
N LYS A 23 -15.57 17.61 -10.10
CA LYS A 23 -15.63 16.99 -8.77
C LYS A 23 -15.75 15.48 -8.84
N MET A 24 -16.50 14.96 -9.82
CA MET A 24 -16.64 13.52 -10.03
C MET A 24 -15.34 12.88 -10.52
N GLU A 25 -14.61 13.52 -11.44
CA GLU A 25 -13.29 13.07 -11.90
C GLU A 25 -12.27 13.04 -10.74
N GLN A 26 -12.28 14.04 -9.86
CA GLN A 26 -11.45 14.05 -8.65
C GLN A 26 -11.84 12.94 -7.67
N TRP A 27 -13.15 12.75 -7.44
CA TRP A 27 -13.65 11.73 -6.54
C TRP A 27 -13.25 10.31 -6.97
N ILE A 28 -13.39 9.97 -8.25
CA ILE A 28 -12.97 8.67 -8.80
C ILE A 28 -11.47 8.46 -8.64
N ASN A 29 -10.66 9.48 -8.95
CA ASN A 29 -9.20 9.39 -8.76
C ASN A 29 -8.84 9.15 -7.29
N ASN A 30 -9.52 9.81 -6.36
CA ASN A 30 -9.26 9.64 -4.93
C ASN A 30 -9.65 8.24 -4.44
N VAL A 31 -10.78 7.69 -4.91
CA VAL A 31 -11.18 6.30 -4.59
C VAL A 31 -10.15 5.31 -5.15
N TYR A 32 -9.67 5.51 -6.38
CA TYR A 32 -8.65 4.67 -6.98
C TYR A 32 -7.31 4.75 -6.24
N ILE A 33 -6.85 5.95 -5.89
CA ILE A 33 -5.61 6.15 -5.12
C ILE A 33 -5.74 5.56 -3.72
N SER A 34 -6.89 5.72 -3.07
CA SER A 34 -7.15 5.10 -1.75
C SER A 34 -7.06 3.58 -1.85
N GLY A 35 -7.76 2.96 -2.80
CA GLY A 35 -7.68 1.52 -3.01
C GLY A 35 -6.29 1.04 -3.40
N LEU A 36 -5.56 1.85 -4.19
CA LEU A 36 -4.16 1.58 -4.50
C LEU A 36 -3.30 1.65 -3.24
N ASN A 37 -3.44 2.66 -2.40
CA ASN A 37 -2.67 2.81 -1.16
C ASN A 37 -3.02 1.72 -0.14
N ASP A 38 -4.30 1.36 -0.02
CA ASP A 38 -4.77 0.27 0.84
C ASP A 38 -4.24 -1.08 0.35
N ALA A 39 -4.16 -1.29 -0.96
CA ALA A 39 -3.55 -2.49 -1.57
C ALA A 39 -2.01 -2.47 -1.57
N SER A 40 -1.41 -1.27 -1.60
CA SER A 40 0.04 -1.05 -1.54
C SER A 40 0.57 -1.04 -0.10
N GLY A 41 -0.34 -0.96 0.87
CA GLY A 41 -0.15 -1.13 2.31
C GLY A 41 1.20 -0.67 2.83
N ASP A 42 1.47 0.64 2.83
CA ASP A 42 2.56 1.30 3.58
C ASP A 42 3.86 0.47 3.71
N GLY A 43 4.23 -0.20 2.62
CA GLY A 43 5.30 -1.19 2.63
C GLY A 43 6.62 -0.49 2.39
N VAL A 44 7.56 -0.64 3.33
CA VAL A 44 8.95 -0.24 3.09
C VAL A 44 9.42 -0.91 1.81
N SER A 45 9.84 -0.12 0.82
CA SER A 45 10.31 -0.68 -0.44
C SER A 45 11.56 -1.53 -0.19
N MET A 46 11.78 -2.56 -1.01
CA MET A 46 12.94 -3.43 -0.83
C MET A 46 14.27 -2.66 -0.97
N GLU A 47 14.24 -1.57 -1.74
CA GLU A 47 15.35 -0.64 -1.91
C GLU A 47 15.59 0.23 -0.65
N GLU A 48 14.53 0.77 -0.03
CA GLU A 48 14.64 1.51 1.25
C GLU A 48 15.13 0.61 2.38
N LEU A 49 14.67 -0.65 2.43
CA LEU A 49 15.14 -1.67 3.37
C LEU A 49 16.65 -1.92 3.18
N GLN A 50 17.09 -2.15 1.94
CA GLN A 50 18.50 -2.36 1.63
C GLN A 50 19.35 -1.15 2.03
N ASN A 51 18.93 0.06 1.64
CA ASN A 51 19.65 1.30 1.90
C ASN A 51 19.71 1.63 3.40
N THR A 52 18.68 1.27 4.17
CA THR A 52 18.66 1.48 5.62
C THR A 52 19.58 0.50 6.33
N ILE A 53 19.56 -0.78 5.94
CA ILE A 53 20.44 -1.82 6.54
C ILE A 53 21.91 -1.55 6.18
N ALA A 54 22.19 -1.09 4.95
CA ALA A 54 23.55 -0.76 4.53
C ALA A 54 24.22 0.36 5.36
N LYS A 55 23.42 1.22 6.01
CA LYS A 55 23.93 2.29 6.88
C LYS A 55 24.26 1.82 8.30
N VAL A 56 23.93 0.59 8.65
CA VAL A 56 24.22 0.03 9.98
C VAL A 56 25.70 -0.33 10.07
N GLU A 57 26.37 0.20 11.09
CA GLU A 57 27.79 -0.06 11.33
C GLU A 57 28.06 -1.57 11.53
N GLY A 58 29.10 -2.08 10.86
CA GLY A 58 29.47 -3.50 10.94
C GLY A 58 28.72 -4.43 9.98
N ILE A 59 27.91 -3.91 9.07
CA ILE A 59 27.33 -4.66 7.94
C ILE A 59 28.16 -4.43 6.69
N ASP A 60 28.78 -5.50 6.20
CA ASP A 60 29.44 -5.52 4.88
C ASP A 60 28.46 -5.97 3.78
N GLU A 61 28.89 -5.85 2.51
CA GLU A 61 28.06 -6.22 1.35
C GLU A 61 27.61 -7.69 1.38
N THR A 62 28.46 -8.58 1.92
CA THR A 62 28.18 -10.02 1.99
C THR A 62 27.04 -10.30 2.97
N ARG A 63 27.10 -9.70 4.16
CA ARG A 63 26.04 -9.78 5.18
C ARG A 63 24.76 -9.10 4.72
N LEU A 64 24.86 -7.91 4.10
CA LEU A 64 23.71 -7.21 3.53
C LEU A 64 22.96 -8.11 2.53
N LYS A 65 23.69 -8.73 1.59
CA LYS A 65 23.09 -9.62 0.58
C LYS A 65 22.41 -10.83 1.21
N ALA A 66 23.04 -11.45 2.22
CA ALA A 66 22.45 -12.58 2.93
C ALA A 66 21.15 -12.19 3.67
N ILE A 67 21.13 -11.03 4.33
CA ILE A 67 19.95 -10.50 5.02
C ILE A 67 18.82 -10.21 4.01
N MET A 68 19.12 -9.50 2.91
CA MET A 68 18.13 -9.17 1.89
C MET A 68 17.55 -10.44 1.22
N GLN A 69 18.36 -11.49 1.03
CA GLN A 69 17.87 -12.77 0.53
C GLN A 69 16.93 -13.48 1.52
N ALA A 70 17.21 -13.44 2.83
CA ALA A 70 16.35 -14.01 3.85
C ALA A 70 14.99 -13.27 3.92
N ILE A 71 15.02 -11.94 3.92
CA ILE A 71 13.81 -11.10 3.88
C ILE A 71 13.00 -11.36 2.60
N GLY A 72 13.67 -11.45 1.45
CA GLY A 72 13.01 -11.75 0.17
C GLY A 72 12.31 -13.11 0.14
N LYS A 73 12.86 -14.13 0.81
CA LYS A 73 12.19 -15.44 0.96
C LYS A 73 10.93 -15.34 1.81
N LEU A 74 10.95 -14.58 2.91
CA LEU A 74 9.79 -14.35 3.76
C LEU A 74 8.65 -13.63 3.00
N TYR A 75 8.99 -12.58 2.24
CA TYR A 75 8.01 -11.86 1.41
C TYR A 75 7.35 -12.74 0.35
N LYS A 76 8.12 -13.60 -0.32
CA LYS A 76 7.57 -14.55 -1.31
C LYS A 76 6.66 -15.60 -0.67
N SER A 77 6.97 -16.04 0.54
CA SER A 77 6.14 -17.03 1.27
C SER A 77 4.78 -16.46 1.66
N LYS A 78 4.72 -15.20 2.11
CA LYS A 78 3.46 -14.55 2.54
C LYS A 78 2.51 -14.20 1.39
N LYS A 79 2.98 -14.19 0.14
CA LYS A 79 2.14 -13.92 -1.03
C LYS A 79 1.36 -15.16 -1.51
N HIS A 80 1.61 -16.32 -0.90
CA HIS A 80 1.00 -17.61 -1.23
C HIS A 80 0.14 -18.21 -0.09
N GLU A 81 -0.09 -17.47 1.00
CA GLU A 81 -1.11 -17.73 2.02
C GLU A 81 -2.28 -16.74 1.85
#